data_AF-K1ZH73-F1
#
_entry.id   AF-K1ZH73-F1
#
_cell.length_a   1.000
_cell.length_b   1.000
_cell.length_c   1.000
_cell.angle_alpha   90.00
_cell.angle_beta   90.00
_cell.angle_gamma   90.00
#
_symmetry.space_group_name_H-M   'P 1'
#
loop_
_entity.id
_entity.type
_entity.pdbx_description
1 polymer ?
#
loop_
_entity_poly.entity_id
_entity_poly.type
_entity_poly.pdbx_seq_one_letter_code
_entity_poly.pdbx_strand_id
1 'polypeptide(L)'
;MKHTELLEGKKQKIVEVLSSLPRKILGLHGRDNIVEFVLHELSRQECFDLSKAAYVIDNPDFDCLKGVAGFQSPEAFDLTCDIWAHPDSFSEHMKKASYNTAVRCLNRESCVKKGAQDEKIVQEIARDLGFDHPSFYAWNMKNNNHGILLYEKNDNTACDCDYLLEGLGLIGFCPIF
;
A
#
# COMPACT_ATOMS: atom_id res chain seq x y z
N MET A 1 -12.78 23.96 -17.91
CA MET A 1 -13.11 22.82 -18.80
C MET A 1 -12.02 21.75 -18.82
N LYS A 2 -10.78 22.03 -19.28
CA LYS A 2 -9.72 21.00 -19.39
C LYS A 2 -9.38 20.23 -18.10
N HIS A 3 -9.39 20.89 -16.94
CA HIS A 3 -9.04 20.25 -15.67
C HIS A 3 -10.09 19.23 -15.19
N THR A 4 -11.37 19.47 -15.45
CA THR A 4 -12.46 18.57 -15.03
C THR A 4 -12.47 17.29 -15.85
N GLU A 5 -12.23 17.39 -17.17
CA GLU A 5 -12.12 16.23 -18.06
C GLU A 5 -10.89 15.36 -17.75
N LEU A 6 -9.76 15.98 -17.41
CA LEU A 6 -8.54 15.26 -16.96
C LEU A 6 -8.80 14.48 -15.66
N LEU A 7 -9.55 15.07 -14.72
CA LEU A 7 -9.87 14.43 -13.45
C LEU A 7 -10.82 13.23 -13.64
N GLU A 8 -11.86 13.39 -14.48
CA GLU A 8 -12.78 12.29 -14.80
C GLU A 8 -12.08 11.15 -15.55
N GLY A 9 -11.20 11.45 -16.50
CA GLY A 9 -10.38 10.43 -17.17
C GLY A 9 -9.47 9.67 -16.21
N LYS A 10 -8.91 10.34 -15.19
CA LYS A 10 -8.11 9.68 -14.15
C LYS A 10 -8.96 8.80 -13.23
N LYS A 11 -10.14 9.27 -12.81
CA LYS A 11 -11.09 8.47 -12.02
C LYS A 11 -11.50 7.19 -12.74
N GLN A 12 -11.83 7.29 -14.03
CA GLN A 12 -12.19 6.13 -14.83
C GLN A 12 -11.07 5.08 -14.83
N LYS A 13 -9.81 5.50 -15.05
CA LYS A 13 -8.66 4.59 -14.99
C LYS A 13 -8.49 3.94 -13.62
N ILE A 14 -8.65 4.70 -12.53
CA ILE A 14 -8.59 4.16 -11.17
C ILE A 14 -9.66 3.08 -10.98
N VAL A 15 -10.91 3.35 -11.38
CA VAL A 15 -12.01 2.37 -11.27
C VAL A 15 -11.75 1.12 -12.12
N GLU A 16 -11.22 1.27 -13.33
CA GLU A 16 -10.82 0.14 -14.19
C GLU A 16 -9.74 -0.72 -13.53
N VAL A 17 -8.72 -0.09 -12.93
CA VAL A 17 -7.67 -0.80 -12.17
C VAL A 17 -8.28 -1.53 -10.98
N LEU A 18 -9.00 -0.81 -10.10
CA LEU A 18 -9.58 -1.37 -8.87
C LEU A 18 -10.56 -2.51 -9.15
N SER A 19 -11.38 -2.40 -10.19
CA SER A 19 -12.33 -3.44 -10.58
C SER A 19 -11.67 -4.70 -11.15
N SER A 20 -10.46 -4.57 -11.70
CA SER A 20 -9.67 -5.71 -12.21
C SER A 20 -8.92 -6.46 -11.12
N LEU A 21 -8.54 -5.78 -10.04
CA LEU A 21 -7.68 -6.32 -8.98
C LEU A 21 -8.23 -7.61 -8.33
N PRO A 22 -9.52 -7.75 -7.96
CA PRO A 22 -10.02 -8.99 -7.38
C PRO A 22 -9.73 -10.22 -8.23
N ARG A 23 -9.91 -10.12 -9.56
CA ARG A 23 -9.64 -11.24 -10.48
C ARG A 23 -8.16 -11.56 -10.57
N LYS A 24 -7.31 -10.53 -10.59
CA LYS A 24 -5.85 -10.68 -10.60
C LYS A 24 -5.33 -11.30 -9.31
N ILE A 25 -5.84 -10.85 -8.15
CA ILE A 25 -5.54 -11.41 -6.82
C ILE A 25 -5.92 -12.90 -6.76
N LEU A 26 -7.12 -13.25 -7.22
CA LEU A 26 -7.54 -14.65 -7.30
C LEU A 26 -6.63 -15.46 -8.24
N GLY A 27 -6.12 -14.87 -9.32
CA GLY A 27 -5.16 -15.53 -10.21
C GLY A 27 -3.83 -15.92 -9.54
N LEU A 28 -3.47 -15.32 -8.41
CA LEU A 28 -2.23 -15.57 -7.66
C LEU A 28 -2.44 -16.45 -6.42
N HIS A 29 -3.37 -17.40 -6.46
CA HIS A 29 -3.64 -18.33 -5.36
C HIS A 29 -2.35 -18.94 -4.77
N GLY A 30 -2.24 -18.93 -3.43
CA GLY A 30 -1.12 -19.54 -2.70
C GLY A 30 0.15 -18.70 -2.60
N ARG A 31 0.08 -17.42 -3.00
CA ARG A 31 1.22 -16.50 -2.93
C ARG A 31 1.16 -15.61 -1.70
N ASP A 32 2.27 -15.47 -0.99
CA ASP A 32 2.30 -14.77 0.30
C ASP A 32 2.47 -13.26 0.19
N ASN A 33 2.89 -12.76 -0.97
CA ASN A 33 3.24 -11.36 -1.17
C ASN A 33 2.23 -10.59 -2.05
N ILE A 34 0.98 -11.05 -2.12
CA ILE A 34 -0.08 -10.42 -2.94
C ILE A 34 -0.23 -8.92 -2.61
N VAL A 35 -0.06 -8.56 -1.34
CA VAL A 35 -0.13 -7.15 -0.91
C VAL A 35 0.90 -6.28 -1.61
N GLU A 36 2.10 -6.81 -1.92
CA GLU A 36 3.13 -6.07 -2.67
C GLU A 36 2.67 -5.78 -4.10
N PHE A 37 1.96 -6.72 -4.76
CA PHE A 37 1.41 -6.51 -6.10
C PHE A 37 0.33 -5.44 -6.09
N VAL A 38 -0.60 -5.52 -5.13
CA VAL A 38 -1.67 -4.52 -5.03
C VAL A 38 -1.07 -3.15 -4.75
N LEU A 39 -0.17 -3.04 -3.76
CA LEU A 39 0.47 -1.77 -3.43
C LEU A 39 1.25 -1.17 -4.61
N HIS A 40 1.99 -2.01 -5.35
CA HIS A 40 2.71 -1.56 -6.55
C HIS A 40 1.75 -1.05 -7.63
N GLU A 41 0.66 -1.77 -7.93
CA GLU A 41 -0.33 -1.34 -8.93
C GLU A 41 -1.02 -0.01 -8.52
N LEU A 42 -1.39 0.13 -7.25
CA LEU A 42 -1.97 1.38 -6.71
C LEU A 42 -0.98 2.55 -6.80
N SER A 43 0.32 2.27 -6.72
CA SER A 43 1.37 3.29 -6.70
C SER A 43 1.73 3.82 -8.08
N ARG A 44 1.26 3.19 -9.16
CA ARG A 44 1.52 3.63 -10.53
C ARG A 44 0.96 5.02 -10.83
N GLN A 45 1.56 5.69 -11.80
CA GLN A 45 1.16 7.03 -12.25
C GLN A 45 -0.29 7.07 -12.76
N GLU A 46 -0.74 6.00 -13.42
CA GLU A 46 -2.12 5.89 -13.91
C GLU A 46 -3.16 5.73 -12.80
N CYS A 47 -2.72 5.42 -11.58
CA CYS A 47 -3.55 5.24 -10.39
C CYS A 47 -3.32 6.41 -9.41
N PHE A 48 -2.73 6.15 -8.23
CA PHE A 48 -2.54 7.18 -7.19
C PHE A 48 -1.21 7.93 -7.27
N ASP A 49 -0.29 7.51 -8.15
CA ASP A 49 1.01 8.15 -8.38
C ASP A 49 1.80 8.39 -7.08
N LEU A 50 1.96 7.30 -6.32
CA LEU A 50 2.64 7.32 -5.03
C LEU A 50 4.15 7.37 -5.27
N SER A 51 4.85 8.25 -4.56
CA SER A 51 6.31 8.32 -4.56
C SER A 51 6.90 7.33 -3.56
N LYS A 52 6.19 7.09 -2.46
CA LYS A 52 6.54 6.21 -1.35
C LYS A 52 5.27 5.74 -0.66
N ALA A 53 5.22 4.47 -0.25
CA ALA A 53 4.11 3.94 0.52
C ALA A 53 4.53 2.77 1.41
N ALA A 54 3.96 2.69 2.61
CA ALA A 54 4.18 1.60 3.55
C ALA A 54 2.85 1.13 4.12
N TYR A 55 2.57 -0.17 3.98
CA TYR A 55 1.42 -0.82 4.59
C TYR A 55 1.85 -1.60 5.82
N VAL A 56 1.20 -1.30 6.95
CA VAL A 56 1.52 -1.80 8.28
C VAL A 56 0.24 -2.27 8.95
N ILE A 57 0.36 -3.30 9.79
CA ILE A 57 -0.75 -3.83 10.57
C ILE A 57 -0.35 -3.83 12.04
N ASP A 58 -1.18 -3.22 12.87
CA ASP A 58 -1.13 -3.31 14.32
C ASP A 58 -2.21 -4.30 14.79
N ASN A 59 -1.84 -5.29 15.59
CA ASN A 59 -2.76 -6.21 16.22
C ASN A 59 -2.55 -6.21 17.75
N PRO A 60 -3.51 -5.70 18.53
CA PRO A 60 -3.40 -5.62 19.99
C PRO A 60 -3.53 -6.98 20.68
N ASP A 61 -4.20 -7.97 20.07
CA ASP A 61 -4.36 -9.31 20.65
C ASP A 61 -3.03 -10.07 20.68
N PHE A 62 -2.19 -9.86 19.65
CA PHE A 62 -0.85 -10.44 19.56
C PHE A 62 0.26 -9.50 20.03
N ASP A 63 -0.10 -8.31 20.50
CA ASP A 63 0.84 -7.26 20.88
C ASP A 63 1.91 -6.99 19.82
N CYS A 64 1.49 -6.88 18.55
CA CYS A 64 2.42 -6.73 17.45
C CYS A 64 2.01 -5.65 16.47
N LEU A 65 2.99 -4.88 16.01
CA LEU A 65 2.90 -3.97 14.89
C LEU A 65 3.94 -4.43 13.86
N LYS A 66 3.47 -4.81 12.67
CA LYS A 66 4.30 -5.38 11.61
C LYS A 66 4.11 -4.64 10.30
N GLY A 67 5.21 -4.35 9.63
CA GLY A 67 5.16 -3.91 8.24
C GLY A 67 4.93 -5.09 7.30
N VAL A 68 4.08 -4.88 6.29
CA VAL A 68 3.59 -5.92 5.39
C VAL A 68 4.17 -5.75 3.98
N ALA A 69 4.11 -4.53 3.45
CA ALA A 69 4.62 -4.21 2.11
C ALA A 69 5.03 -2.75 2.02
N GLY A 70 6.13 -2.49 1.31
CA GLY A 70 6.63 -1.16 1.01
C GLY A 70 6.78 -0.94 -0.49
N PHE A 71 6.57 0.31 -0.91
CA PHE A 71 6.81 0.79 -2.26
C PHE A 71 7.59 2.11 -2.20
N GLN A 72 8.55 2.27 -3.11
CA GLN A 72 9.24 3.54 -3.33
C GLN A 72 9.60 3.65 -4.82
N SER A 73 9.29 4.78 -5.47
CA SER A 73 9.38 4.90 -6.94
C SER A 73 10.77 4.59 -7.52
N PRO A 74 11.89 5.05 -6.92
CA PRO A 74 13.24 4.63 -7.34
C PRO A 74 13.50 3.12 -7.35
N GLU A 75 12.74 2.34 -6.58
CA GLU A 75 12.84 0.88 -6.47
C GLU A 75 11.67 0.17 -7.17
N ALA A 76 10.84 0.87 -7.92
CA ALA A 76 9.70 0.27 -8.60
C ALA A 76 10.16 -0.79 -9.61
N PHE A 77 9.49 -1.95 -9.61
CA PHE A 77 9.63 -2.93 -10.69
C PHE A 77 9.22 -2.30 -12.02
N ASP A 78 9.95 -2.63 -13.09
CA ASP A 78 9.82 -2.11 -14.45
C ASP A 78 8.37 -1.69 -14.79
N LEU A 79 8.16 -0.38 -14.93
CA LEU A 79 6.84 0.23 -15.16
C LEU A 79 6.21 -0.16 -16.49
N THR A 80 7.00 -0.74 -17.41
CA THR A 80 6.52 -1.22 -18.71
C THR A 80 6.10 -2.69 -18.69
N CYS A 81 6.38 -3.40 -17.60
CA CYS A 81 6.11 -4.83 -17.45
C CYS A 81 4.81 -5.07 -16.67
N ASP A 82 3.99 -6.02 -17.11
CA ASP A 82 2.83 -6.46 -16.35
C ASP A 82 3.27 -7.38 -15.20
N ILE A 83 3.26 -6.85 -13.99
CA ILE A 83 3.64 -7.57 -12.77
C ILE A 83 2.81 -8.85 -12.57
N TRP A 84 1.56 -8.87 -13.04
CA TRP A 84 0.65 -10.00 -12.89
C TRP A 84 0.93 -11.12 -13.89
N ALA A 85 1.55 -10.78 -15.04
CA ALA A 85 2.01 -11.76 -16.03
C ALA A 85 3.36 -12.39 -15.66
N HIS A 86 4.15 -11.71 -14.82
CA HIS A 86 5.48 -12.14 -14.40
C HIS A 86 5.65 -12.15 -12.87
N PRO A 87 4.81 -12.91 -12.14
CA PRO A 87 4.74 -12.82 -10.68
C PRO A 87 6.03 -13.25 -9.97
N ASP A 88 6.76 -14.22 -10.51
CA ASP A 88 8.03 -14.68 -9.93
C ASP A 88 9.12 -13.62 -10.03
N SER A 89 9.28 -13.01 -11.21
CA SER A 89 10.23 -11.92 -11.44
C SER A 89 9.93 -10.71 -10.56
N PHE A 90 8.65 -10.31 -10.47
CA PHE A 90 8.21 -9.23 -9.59
C PHE A 90 8.56 -9.53 -8.13
N SER A 91 8.32 -10.74 -7.68
CA SER A 91 8.53 -11.10 -6.26
C SER A 91 10.00 -11.19 -5.90
N GLU A 92 10.84 -11.72 -6.80
CA GLU A 92 12.29 -11.70 -6.61
C GLU A 92 12.87 -10.28 -6.62
N HIS A 93 12.26 -9.37 -7.37
CA HIS A 93 12.58 -7.94 -7.30
C HIS A 93 12.19 -7.34 -5.96
N MET A 94 10.95 -7.56 -5.50
CA MET A 94 10.46 -7.00 -4.23
C MET A 94 11.25 -7.51 -3.01
N LYS A 95 11.81 -8.73 -3.07
CA LYS A 95 12.75 -9.23 -2.05
C LYS A 95 14.11 -8.51 -2.04
N LYS A 96 14.52 -7.92 -3.16
CA LYS A 96 15.78 -7.19 -3.31
C LYS A 96 15.61 -5.68 -3.12
N ALA A 97 14.38 -5.18 -3.24
CA ALA A 97 14.04 -3.79 -2.95
C ALA A 97 14.32 -3.47 -1.48
N SER A 98 15.29 -2.59 -1.25
CA SER A 98 15.74 -2.19 0.10
C SER A 98 14.62 -1.58 0.92
N TYR A 99 13.80 -0.73 0.31
CA TYR A 99 12.70 -0.08 0.98
C TYR A 99 11.61 -1.07 1.40
N ASN A 100 11.16 -1.96 0.49
CA ASN A 100 10.20 -3.01 0.84
C ASN A 100 10.73 -3.91 1.96
N THR A 101 12.02 -4.26 1.90
CA THR A 101 12.68 -5.04 2.95
C THR A 101 12.66 -4.29 4.28
N ALA A 102 12.97 -2.99 4.30
CA ALA A 102 12.92 -2.17 5.50
C ALA A 102 11.52 -2.13 6.12
N VAL A 103 10.47 -1.97 5.29
CA VAL A 103 9.08 -2.04 5.75
C VAL A 103 8.78 -3.41 6.34
N ARG A 104 9.10 -4.50 5.64
CA ARG A 104 8.84 -5.88 6.12
C ARG A 104 9.63 -6.25 7.38
N CYS A 105 10.76 -5.61 7.64
CA CYS A 105 11.54 -5.78 8.86
C CYS A 105 10.98 -4.98 10.05
N LEU A 106 10.02 -4.07 9.84
CA LEU A 106 9.36 -3.37 10.92
C LEU A 106 8.57 -4.37 11.77
N ASN A 107 9.00 -4.54 13.02
CA ASN A 107 8.35 -5.39 13.99
C ASN A 107 8.48 -4.78 15.39
N ARG A 108 7.35 -4.47 16.02
CA ARG A 108 7.27 -3.79 17.33
C ARG A 108 6.10 -4.31 18.14
N GLU A 109 6.04 -3.91 19.39
CA GLU A 109 4.84 -4.07 20.22
C GLU A 109 3.69 -3.23 19.66
N SER A 110 2.45 -3.66 19.94
CA SER A 110 1.25 -2.96 19.49
C SER A 110 1.19 -1.56 20.10
N CYS A 111 1.03 -0.55 19.25
CA CYS A 111 0.82 0.83 19.68
C CYS A 111 -0.64 1.07 20.06
N VAL A 112 -1.59 0.42 19.35
CA VAL A 112 -3.02 0.46 19.67
C VAL A 112 -3.29 -0.09 21.07
N LYS A 113 -2.64 -1.20 21.45
CA LYS A 113 -2.73 -1.78 22.81
C LYS A 113 -2.25 -0.80 23.90
N LYS A 114 -1.29 0.07 23.58
CA LYS A 114 -0.78 1.13 24.47
C LYS A 114 -1.63 2.40 24.46
N GLY A 115 -2.75 2.41 23.72
CA GLY A 115 -3.65 3.56 23.60
C GLY A 115 -3.08 4.68 22.73
N ALA A 116 -2.09 4.41 21.88
CA ALA A 116 -1.61 5.40 20.93
C ALA A 116 -2.69 5.72 19.89
N GLN A 117 -2.77 7.00 19.48
CA GLN A 117 -3.60 7.43 18.36
C GLN A 117 -2.84 7.24 17.05
N ASP A 118 -3.58 7.05 15.94
CA ASP A 118 -3.04 6.74 14.62
C ASP A 118 -1.98 7.76 14.18
N GLU A 119 -2.18 9.06 14.44
CA GLU A 119 -1.22 10.11 14.09
C GLU A 119 0.14 9.90 14.77
N LYS A 120 0.14 9.44 16.02
CA LYS A 120 1.37 9.16 16.76
C LYS A 120 2.07 7.93 16.20
N ILE A 121 1.31 6.88 15.89
CA ILE A 121 1.84 5.65 15.26
C ILE A 121 2.49 6.00 13.92
N VAL A 122 1.78 6.78 13.10
CA VAL A 122 2.24 7.25 11.80
C VAL A 122 3.50 8.09 11.92
N GLN A 123 3.57 9.03 12.87
CA GLN A 123 4.78 9.86 13.09
C GLN A 123 6.02 9.03 13.45
N GLU A 124 5.86 7.98 14.25
CA GLU A 124 6.96 7.08 14.61
C GLU A 124 7.41 6.28 13.39
N ILE A 125 6.48 5.60 12.71
CA ILE A 125 6.78 4.79 11.50
C ILE A 125 7.38 5.64 10.39
N ALA A 126 6.82 6.83 10.15
CA ALA A 126 7.28 7.78 9.14
C ALA A 126 8.75 8.16 9.35
N ARG A 127 9.14 8.43 10.60
CA ARG A 127 10.52 8.76 10.95
C ARG A 127 11.46 7.61 10.64
N ASP A 128 11.06 6.38 10.97
CA ASP A 128 11.91 5.20 10.80
C ASP A 128 12.06 4.78 9.34
N LEU A 129 11.02 5.02 8.53
CA LEU A 129 10.99 4.69 7.11
C LEU A 129 11.37 5.88 6.21
N GLY A 130 11.77 7.02 6.79
CA GLY A 130 12.24 8.18 6.04
C GLY A 130 11.17 8.84 5.16
N PHE A 131 9.96 9.01 5.69
CA PHE A 131 8.94 9.88 5.09
C PHE A 131 9.21 11.34 5.47
N ASP A 132 9.07 12.25 4.50
CA ASP A 132 9.18 13.69 4.68
C ASP A 132 7.83 14.30 5.06
N HIS A 133 6.76 13.97 4.32
CA HIS A 133 5.42 14.53 4.50
C HIS A 133 4.34 13.44 4.29
N PRO A 134 4.24 12.45 5.19
CA PRO A 134 3.33 11.33 5.02
C PRO A 134 1.87 11.78 5.14
N SER A 135 1.05 11.35 4.19
CA SER A 135 -0.39 11.18 4.39
C SER A 135 -0.68 9.75 4.85
N PHE A 136 -1.81 9.52 5.49
CA PHE A 136 -2.16 8.17 5.91
C PHE A 136 -3.66 7.87 5.86
N TYR A 137 -3.97 6.58 5.74
CA TYR A 137 -5.27 6.01 6.05
C TYR A 137 -5.10 4.93 7.11
N ALA A 138 -6.02 4.91 8.06
CA ALA A 138 -6.11 3.90 9.10
C ALA A 138 -7.53 3.32 9.14
N TRP A 139 -7.65 2.00 9.33
CA TRP A 139 -8.95 1.33 9.38
C TRP A 139 -8.93 0.06 10.20
N ASN A 140 -10.08 -0.29 10.76
CA ASN A 140 -10.27 -1.53 11.49
C ASN A 140 -10.50 -2.70 10.52
N MET A 141 -9.86 -3.83 10.80
CA MET A 141 -9.88 -5.04 9.99
C MET A 141 -10.38 -6.25 10.80
N LYS A 142 -10.53 -7.39 10.14
CA LYS A 142 -10.90 -8.65 10.82
C LYS A 142 -9.83 -9.03 11.86
N ASN A 143 -10.27 -9.74 12.91
CA ASN A 143 -9.43 -10.25 13.99
C ASN A 143 -8.70 -9.15 14.77
N ASN A 144 -9.38 -8.01 14.99
CA ASN A 144 -8.85 -6.82 15.66
C ASN A 144 -7.57 -6.26 15.05
N ASN A 145 -7.22 -6.64 13.82
CA ASN A 145 -6.17 -5.99 13.08
C ASN A 145 -6.57 -4.53 12.82
N HIS A 146 -5.60 -3.65 12.91
CA HIS A 146 -5.72 -2.24 12.60
C HIS A 146 -4.72 -1.94 11.48
N GLY A 147 -5.24 -1.73 10.28
CA GLY A 147 -4.44 -1.50 9.08
C GLY A 147 -4.10 -0.03 8.93
N ILE A 148 -2.86 0.28 8.61
CA ILE A 148 -2.36 1.63 8.37
C ILE A 148 -1.60 1.64 7.06
N LEU A 149 -2.00 2.51 6.13
CA LEU A 149 -1.22 2.86 4.95
C LEU A 149 -0.67 4.27 5.12
N LEU A 150 0.66 4.40 5.12
CA LEU A 150 1.36 5.67 5.01
C LEU A 150 1.80 5.86 3.56
N TYR A 151 1.69 7.07 3.02
CA TYR A 151 2.10 7.34 1.64
C TYR A 151 2.49 8.79 1.38
N GLU A 152 3.27 8.99 0.32
CA GLU A 152 3.62 10.27 -0.30
C GLU A 152 3.24 10.21 -1.78
N LYS A 153 2.81 11.34 -2.35
CA LYS A 153 2.43 11.46 -3.78
C LYS A 153 3.51 12.26 -4.52
N ASN A 154 3.73 11.94 -5.80
CA ASN A 154 4.60 12.76 -6.66
C ASN A 154 3.96 14.12 -7.03
N ASP A 155 2.64 14.17 -7.13
CA ASP A 155 1.88 15.35 -7.51
C ASP A 155 0.72 15.59 -6.54
N ASN A 156 0.68 16.77 -5.91
CA ASN A 156 -0.40 17.19 -5.01
C ASN A 156 -1.75 17.41 -5.72
N THR A 157 -1.78 17.36 -7.06
CA THR A 157 -3.02 17.35 -7.85
C THR A 157 -3.53 15.93 -8.15
N ALA A 158 -2.79 14.89 -7.75
CA ALA A 158 -3.24 13.51 -7.89
C ALA A 158 -4.45 13.26 -7.00
N CYS A 159 -5.54 12.80 -7.61
CA CYS A 159 -6.85 12.68 -6.98
C CYS A 159 -6.79 12.17 -5.52
N ASP A 160 -7.20 13.01 -4.57
CA ASP A 160 -7.54 12.63 -3.19
C ASP A 160 -8.90 11.94 -3.19
N CYS A 161 -8.95 10.83 -3.93
CA CYS A 161 -10.15 10.09 -4.21
C CYS A 161 -10.45 9.14 -3.04
N ASP A 162 -11.67 9.16 -2.51
CA ASP A 162 -12.23 8.14 -1.59
C ASP A 162 -12.00 6.70 -2.10
N TYR A 163 -11.81 6.52 -3.41
CA TYR A 163 -11.43 5.26 -4.06
C TYR A 163 -10.13 4.64 -3.54
N LEU A 164 -9.20 5.41 -2.95
CA LEU A 164 -8.01 4.83 -2.33
C LEU A 164 -8.42 3.94 -1.16
N LEU A 165 -9.40 4.37 -0.36
CA LEU A 165 -9.97 3.56 0.71
C LEU A 165 -10.65 2.28 0.18
N GLU A 166 -11.34 2.37 -0.96
CA GLU A 166 -11.93 1.19 -1.61
C GLU A 166 -10.85 0.21 -2.09
N GLY A 167 -9.75 0.72 -2.65
CA GLY A 167 -8.58 -0.08 -3.00
C GLY A 167 -7.89 -0.71 -1.79
N LEU A 168 -7.82 0.01 -0.67
CA LEU A 168 -7.30 -0.50 0.60
C LEU A 168 -8.16 -1.64 1.16
N GLY A 169 -9.47 -1.61 0.91
CA GLY A 169 -10.36 -2.72 1.19
C GLY A 169 -9.87 -4.04 0.59
N LEU A 170 -9.28 -4.02 -0.61
CA LEU A 170 -8.73 -5.20 -1.29
C LEU A 170 -7.48 -5.75 -0.60
N ILE A 171 -6.62 -4.86 -0.10
CA ILE A 171 -5.45 -5.26 0.71
C ILE A 171 -5.94 -5.98 1.98
N GLY A 172 -7.03 -5.52 2.58
CA GLY A 172 -7.63 -6.17 3.75
C GLY A 172 -8.16 -7.60 3.53
N PHE A 173 -8.32 -8.04 2.27
CA PHE A 173 -8.67 -9.42 1.93
C PHE A 173 -7.46 -10.28 1.55
N CYS A 174 -6.28 -9.69 1.42
CA CYS A 174 -5.07 -10.44 1.16
C CYS A 174 -4.63 -11.21 2.43
N PRO A 175 -4.08 -12.42 2.28
CA PRO A 175 -3.49 -13.13 3.42
C PRO A 175 -2.39 -12.28 4.08
N ILE A 176 -2.39 -12.28 5.41
CA ILE A 176 -1.38 -11.62 6.24
C ILE A 176 -0.68 -12.75 7.00
N PHE A 177 0.64 -12.87 6.83
CA PHE A 177 1.48 -13.91 7.44
C PHE A 177 2.56 -13.30 8.33
#